data_AF-A0A4Q3JX05-F1
#
_entry.id   AF-A0A4Q3JX05-F1
#
_cell.length_a   1.000
_cell.length_b   1.000
_cell.length_c   1.000
_cell.angle_alpha   90.00
_cell.angle_beta   90.00
_cell.angle_gamma   90.00
#
_symmetry.space_group_name_H-M   'P 1'
#
loop_
_entity.id
_entity.type
_entity.pdbx_description
1 polymer ?
#
loop_
_entity_poly.entity_id
_entity_poly.type
_entity_poly.pdbx_seq_one_letter_code
_entity_poly.pdbx_strand_id
1 'polypeptide(L)'
;MATNNPAWWNDNATSTWDRAKEALKRDWEQTKRDFTGDKGRDLNQDAGDTIKQAAGKEPIPPRNVPNPPDTNWDSHEPALRYGYGAASYGYKDQNDWDDRLESKMKEEWTDLKTGRTWDEVKSSVQHGWRSAKSSVKSSV
;
A
#
# COMPACT_ATOMS: atom_id res chain seq x y z
N MET A 1 13.83 -9.44 6.46
CA MET A 1 12.74 -10.44 6.42
C MET A 1 12.67 -10.99 5.00
N ALA A 2 12.59 -12.31 4.83
CA ALA A 2 12.48 -12.92 3.51
C ALA A 2 11.10 -12.59 2.93
N THR A 3 11.05 -11.71 1.93
CA THR A 3 9.83 -11.43 1.17
C THR A 3 9.61 -12.60 0.22
N ASN A 4 8.62 -13.44 0.53
CA ASN A 4 8.10 -14.38 -0.47
C ASN A 4 7.58 -13.54 -1.63
N ASN A 5 8.07 -13.86 -2.82
CA ASN A 5 7.76 -13.12 -4.03
C ASN A 5 6.78 -13.92 -4.89
N PRO A 6 5.82 -13.25 -5.54
CA PRO A 6 4.93 -13.90 -6.50
C PRO A 6 5.71 -14.37 -7.73
N ALA A 7 5.16 -15.33 -8.47
CA ALA A 7 5.85 -15.99 -9.59
C ALA A 7 6.28 -15.04 -10.72
N TRP A 8 5.59 -13.90 -10.87
CA TRP A 8 5.92 -12.87 -11.86
C TRP A 8 7.00 -11.88 -11.38
N TRP A 9 7.45 -11.97 -10.13
CA TRP A 9 8.46 -11.06 -9.60
C TRP A 9 9.86 -11.44 -10.08
N ASN A 10 10.56 -10.48 -10.71
CA ASN A 10 11.91 -10.66 -11.25
C ASN A 10 12.82 -9.47 -10.89
N ASP A 11 14.07 -9.48 -11.37
CA ASP A 11 15.07 -8.43 -11.08
C ASP A 11 14.64 -7.04 -11.55
N ASN A 12 13.86 -6.96 -12.64
CA ASN A 12 13.30 -5.70 -13.11
C ASN A 12 12.24 -5.19 -12.13
N ALA A 13 11.39 -6.07 -11.59
CA ALA A 13 10.42 -5.70 -10.56
C ALA A 13 11.09 -5.20 -9.28
N THR A 14 12.18 -5.86 -8.85
CA THR A 14 13.01 -5.38 -7.73
C THR A 14 13.59 -4.00 -8.01
N SER A 15 14.23 -3.82 -9.17
CA SER A 15 14.86 -2.54 -9.53
C SER A 15 13.85 -1.39 -9.64
N THR A 16 12.66 -1.65 -10.17
CA THR A 16 11.60 -0.64 -10.28
C THR A 16 11.03 -0.30 -8.91
N TRP A 17 10.81 -1.30 -8.05
CA TRP A 17 10.44 -1.06 -6.67
C TRP A 17 11.49 -0.20 -5.94
N ASP A 18 12.78 -0.52 -6.04
CA ASP A 18 13.83 0.21 -5.33
C ASP A 18 13.88 1.70 -5.71
N ARG A 19 13.61 2.02 -6.98
CA ARG A 19 13.49 3.41 -7.46
C ARG A 19 12.26 4.12 -6.90
N ALA A 20 11.14 3.40 -6.78
CA ALA A 20 9.88 3.97 -6.32
C ALA A 20 9.78 4.04 -4.79
N LYS A 21 10.46 3.13 -4.07
CA LYS A 21 10.39 2.94 -2.62
C LYS A 21 10.57 4.24 -1.85
N GLU A 22 11.61 5.02 -2.16
CA GLU A 22 11.90 6.26 -1.45
C GLU A 22 10.87 7.36 -1.71
N ALA A 23 10.29 7.42 -2.91
CA ALA A 23 9.22 8.36 -3.23
C ALA A 23 7.94 7.99 -2.47
N LEU A 24 7.55 6.71 -2.50
CA LEU A 24 6.41 6.18 -1.74
C LEU A 24 6.60 6.33 -0.23
N LYS A 25 7.82 6.13 0.28
CA LYS A 25 8.13 6.33 1.70
C LYS A 25 7.93 7.78 2.12
N ARG A 26 8.39 8.74 1.29
CA ARG A 26 8.19 10.17 1.58
C ARG A 26 6.71 10.56 1.54
N ASP A 27 5.99 10.08 0.52
CA ASP A 27 4.55 10.31 0.38
C ASP A 27 3.78 9.75 1.59
N TRP A 28 4.12 8.54 2.03
CA TRP A 28 3.59 7.90 3.23
C TRP A 28 3.84 8.71 4.52
N GLU A 29 5.08 9.15 4.74
CA GLU A 29 5.46 9.93 5.92
C GLU A 29 4.84 11.34 5.93
N GLN A 30 4.67 11.97 4.76
CA GLN A 30 3.96 13.25 4.64
C GLN A 30 2.47 13.10 4.89
N THR A 31 1.85 12.11 4.25
CA THR A 31 0.44 11.76 4.41
C THR A 31 0.06 11.45 5.86
N LYS A 32 1.01 10.91 6.64
CA LYS A 32 0.86 10.71 8.10
C LYS A 32 0.93 12.01 8.90
N ARG A 33 1.85 12.91 8.56
CA ARG A 33 2.00 14.22 9.24
C ARG A 33 0.78 15.12 9.04
N ASP A 34 0.25 15.17 7.82
CA ASP A 34 -0.86 16.06 7.45
C ASP A 34 -2.19 15.69 8.14
N PHE A 35 -2.31 14.48 8.71
CA PHE A 35 -3.50 14.02 9.43
C PHE A 35 -3.39 14.17 10.95
N THR A 36 -2.21 14.56 11.46
CA THR A 36 -2.00 14.87 12.90
C THR A 36 -2.15 16.37 13.21
N GLY A 37 -2.31 17.22 12.19
CA GLY A 37 -2.62 18.64 12.31
C GLY A 37 -4.07 18.93 11.88
N ASP A 38 -4.87 19.41 12.83
CA ASP A 38 -6.21 20.04 12.73
C ASP A 38 -7.17 19.74 11.55
N LYS A 39 -8.37 19.28 11.95
CA LYS A 39 -9.60 18.94 11.20
C LYS A 39 -9.90 19.64 9.86
N GLY A 40 -10.46 18.85 8.92
CA GLY A 40 -11.80 19.13 8.38
C GLY A 40 -12.08 18.86 6.89
N ARG A 41 -12.94 17.85 6.64
CA ARG A 41 -13.93 17.70 5.53
C ARG A 41 -13.48 18.00 4.09
N ASP A 42 -13.40 16.95 3.26
CA ASP A 42 -14.52 16.65 2.34
C ASP A 42 -14.49 15.17 1.92
N LEU A 43 -15.65 14.52 2.01
CA LEU A 43 -15.84 13.09 1.79
C LEU A 43 -16.11 12.88 0.30
N ASN A 44 -15.07 12.64 -0.48
CA ASN A 44 -15.25 11.98 -1.75
C ASN A 44 -14.07 11.04 -2.08
N GLN A 45 -14.37 9.75 -1.96
CA GLN A 45 -13.93 8.68 -2.87
C GLN A 45 -12.46 8.73 -3.29
N ASP A 46 -11.54 8.27 -2.45
CA ASP A 46 -10.39 7.51 -2.94
C ASP A 46 -9.74 6.71 -1.80
N ALA A 47 -9.42 5.46 -2.08
CA ALA A 47 -9.05 4.45 -1.06
C ALA A 47 -7.69 4.69 -0.37
N GLY A 48 -7.16 5.92 -0.38
CA GLY A 48 -6.10 6.37 0.52
C GLY A 48 -6.59 6.60 1.96
N ASP A 49 -7.86 6.99 2.15
CA ASP A 49 -8.42 7.26 3.48
C ASP A 49 -8.72 5.98 4.28
N THR A 50 -9.08 4.88 3.61
CA THR A 50 -9.31 3.58 4.27
C THR A 50 -8.02 3.03 4.88
N ILE A 51 -6.86 3.33 4.31
CA ILE A 51 -5.56 2.85 4.79
C ILE A 51 -5.21 3.48 6.12
N LYS A 52 -5.56 4.75 6.33
CA LYS A 52 -5.35 5.45 7.59
C LYS A 52 -6.30 4.98 8.69
N GLN A 53 -7.51 4.57 8.33
CA GLN A 53 -8.44 3.91 9.27
C GLN A 53 -8.10 2.42 9.48
N ALA A 54 -7.50 1.73 8.51
CA ALA A 54 -7.07 0.33 8.63
C ALA A 54 -5.75 0.20 9.41
N ALA A 55 -4.80 1.11 9.18
CA ALA A 55 -3.62 1.34 10.02
C ALA A 55 -3.98 2.03 11.36
N GLY A 56 -5.24 2.43 11.52
CA GLY A 56 -5.80 3.13 12.68
C GLY A 56 -7.05 2.44 13.24
N LYS A 57 -7.14 1.11 13.19
CA LYS A 57 -8.20 0.34 13.89
C LYS A 57 -8.04 0.34 15.41
N GLU A 58 -7.59 1.46 15.97
CA GLU A 58 -7.71 1.76 17.40
C GLU A 58 -8.14 3.23 17.53
N PRO A 59 -9.07 3.56 18.44
CA PRO A 59 -9.45 4.94 18.73
C PRO A 59 -8.21 5.83 18.87
N ILE A 60 -8.27 7.07 18.36
CA ILE A 60 -7.24 8.09 18.59
C ILE A 60 -6.92 8.07 20.09
N PRO A 61 -5.70 7.73 20.49
CA PRO A 61 -5.37 7.67 21.91
C PRO A 61 -5.58 9.07 22.51
N PRO A 62 -6.06 9.20 23.77
CA PRO A 62 -6.05 10.48 24.46
C PRO A 62 -4.68 11.14 24.31
N ARG A 63 -4.60 12.47 24.34
CA ARG A 63 -3.39 13.30 24.11
C ARG A 63 -2.10 12.87 24.86
N ASN A 64 -2.22 11.94 25.81
CA ASN A 64 -1.16 11.41 26.66
C ASN A 64 -0.85 9.91 26.46
N VAL A 65 -1.31 9.30 25.36
CA VAL A 65 -1.03 7.89 25.02
C VAL A 65 -0.33 7.84 23.64
N PRO A 66 0.81 7.13 23.49
CA PRO A 66 1.48 7.00 22.20
C PRO A 66 0.57 6.36 21.15
N ASN A 67 0.67 6.77 19.89
CA ASN A 67 0.03 6.04 18.79
C ASN A 67 0.47 4.57 18.82
N PRO A 68 -0.43 3.62 18.50
CA PRO A 68 -0.05 2.22 18.38
C PRO A 68 1.09 2.04 17.35
N PRO A 69 1.94 1.01 17.53
CA PRO A 69 3.18 0.83 16.78
C PRO A 69 3.01 0.59 15.27
N ASP A 70 1.79 0.34 14.79
CA ASP A 70 1.50 -0.04 13.39
C ASP A 70 1.37 1.15 12.43
N THR A 71 2.02 2.27 12.75
CA THR A 71 2.17 3.42 11.83
C THR A 71 3.55 3.46 11.17
N ASN A 72 4.34 2.39 11.33
CA ASN A 72 5.72 2.32 10.85
C ASN A 72 5.75 1.83 9.39
N TRP A 73 6.53 2.51 8.56
CA TRP A 73 6.77 2.17 7.16
C TRP A 73 7.08 0.68 6.96
N ASP A 74 7.90 0.10 7.83
CA ASP A 74 8.37 -1.29 7.71
C ASP A 74 7.23 -2.33 7.76
N SER A 75 6.14 -2.05 8.49
CA SER A 75 4.96 -2.94 8.54
C SER A 75 4.19 -2.95 7.22
N HIS A 76 4.19 -1.84 6.50
CA HIS A 76 3.41 -1.66 5.26
C HIS A 76 4.24 -1.90 4.00
N GLU A 77 5.57 -1.78 4.09
CA GLU A 77 6.48 -1.92 2.96
C GLU A 77 6.23 -3.19 2.15
N PRO A 78 6.08 -4.40 2.74
CA PRO A 78 5.88 -5.61 1.95
C PRO A 78 4.59 -5.58 1.11
N ALA A 79 3.52 -5.01 1.67
CA ALA A 79 2.23 -4.88 1.00
C ALA A 79 2.25 -3.83 -0.11
N LEU A 80 2.85 -2.67 0.17
CA LEU A 80 3.08 -1.60 -0.81
C LEU A 80 3.92 -2.12 -1.99
N ARG A 81 5.00 -2.86 -1.69
CA ARG A 81 5.87 -3.48 -2.68
C ARG A 81 5.12 -4.47 -3.56
N TYR A 82 4.32 -5.34 -2.95
CA TYR A 82 3.51 -6.30 -3.70
C TYR A 82 2.54 -5.59 -4.65
N GLY A 83 1.78 -4.60 -4.14
CA GLY A 83 0.85 -3.83 -4.95
C GLY A 83 1.51 -3.07 -6.10
N TYR A 84 2.64 -2.41 -5.82
CA TYR A 84 3.39 -1.67 -6.82
C TYR A 84 3.91 -2.59 -7.93
N GLY A 85 4.57 -3.68 -7.56
CA GLY A 85 5.05 -4.66 -8.53
C GLY A 85 3.92 -5.32 -9.32
N ALA A 86 2.77 -5.54 -8.68
CA ALA A 86 1.59 -6.10 -9.33
C ALA A 86 1.08 -5.16 -10.44
N ALA A 87 0.99 -3.86 -10.18
CA ALA A 87 0.63 -2.87 -11.21
C ALA A 87 1.69 -2.73 -12.32
N SER A 88 2.97 -2.87 -12.00
CA SER A 88 4.06 -2.67 -12.96
C SER A 88 4.36 -3.92 -13.81
N TYR A 89 4.15 -5.12 -13.27
CA TYR A 89 4.59 -6.38 -13.90
C TYR A 89 3.50 -7.45 -13.94
N GLY A 90 2.92 -7.82 -12.79
CA GLY A 90 1.98 -8.95 -12.70
C GLY A 90 0.65 -8.72 -13.44
N TYR A 91 0.17 -7.48 -13.42
CA TYR A 91 -1.15 -7.06 -13.90
C TYR A 91 -1.05 -5.73 -14.67
N LYS A 92 0.04 -5.52 -15.40
CA LYS A 92 0.31 -4.27 -16.12
C LYS A 92 -0.81 -3.85 -17.08
N ASP A 93 -1.51 -4.82 -17.67
CA ASP A 93 -2.58 -4.58 -18.64
C ASP A 93 -3.93 -4.26 -17.98
N GLN A 94 -4.04 -4.43 -16.65
CA GLN A 94 -5.24 -4.03 -15.89
C GLN A 94 -5.19 -2.55 -15.58
N ASN A 95 -6.18 -1.79 -16.04
CA ASN A 95 -6.20 -0.34 -15.91
C ASN A 95 -6.83 0.16 -14.61
N ASP A 96 -7.72 -0.64 -14.03
CA ASP A 96 -8.52 -0.29 -12.87
C ASP A 96 -8.42 -1.35 -11.77
N TRP A 97 -8.65 -0.91 -10.53
CA TRP A 97 -8.81 -1.81 -9.40
C TRP A 97 -10.26 -2.30 -9.37
N ASP A 98 -10.50 -3.51 -9.89
CA ASP A 98 -11.80 -4.18 -9.85
C ASP A 98 -11.80 -5.39 -8.90
N ASP A 99 -12.99 -5.93 -8.61
CA ASP A 99 -13.17 -7.07 -7.69
C ASP A 99 -12.44 -8.33 -8.18
N ARG A 100 -12.26 -8.47 -9.50
CA ARG A 100 -11.60 -9.63 -10.10
C ARG A 100 -10.09 -9.57 -9.88
N LEU A 101 -9.48 -8.41 -10.10
CA LEU A 101 -8.08 -8.14 -9.82
C LEU A 101 -7.82 -8.27 -8.33
N GLU A 102 -8.69 -7.68 -7.50
CA GLU A 102 -8.57 -7.76 -6.04
C GLU A 102 -8.57 -9.22 -5.56
N SER A 103 -9.51 -10.03 -6.06
CA SER A 103 -9.62 -11.44 -5.66
C SER A 103 -8.38 -12.25 -6.01
N LYS A 104 -7.78 -12.01 -7.19
CA LYS A 104 -6.52 -12.66 -7.59
C LYS A 104 -5.35 -12.24 -6.71
N MET A 105 -5.25 -10.94 -6.44
CA MET A 105 -4.18 -10.41 -5.60
C MET A 105 -4.30 -10.90 -4.15
N LYS A 106 -5.52 -11.10 -3.66
CA LYS A 106 -5.81 -11.73 -2.36
C LYS A 106 -5.34 -13.17 -2.29
N GLU A 107 -5.66 -13.96 -3.32
CA GLU A 107 -5.25 -15.36 -3.41
C GLU A 107 -3.73 -15.48 -3.40
N GLU A 108 -3.05 -14.75 -4.29
CA GLU A 108 -1.59 -14.70 -4.34
C GLU A 108 -0.99 -14.26 -3.00
N TRP A 109 -1.48 -13.17 -2.40
CA TRP A 109 -0.98 -12.69 -1.11
C TRP A 109 -1.06 -13.76 -0.01
N THR A 110 -2.15 -14.52 0.00
CA THR A 110 -2.36 -15.61 0.96
C THR A 110 -1.35 -16.74 0.73
N ASP A 111 -1.08 -17.07 -0.54
CA ASP A 111 -0.10 -18.08 -0.93
C ASP A 111 1.34 -17.69 -0.63
N LEU A 112 1.65 -16.39 -0.63
CA LEU A 112 2.95 -15.87 -0.20
C LEU A 112 3.23 -16.12 1.28
N LYS A 113 2.24 -16.54 2.09
CA LYS A 113 2.41 -16.91 3.51
C LYS A 113 3.23 -15.88 4.29
N THR A 114 2.95 -14.61 4.06
CA THR A 114 3.66 -13.48 4.66
C THR A 114 3.42 -13.35 6.17
N GLY A 115 2.43 -14.08 6.70
CA GLY A 115 1.99 -13.99 8.09
C GLY A 115 0.99 -12.87 8.36
N ARG A 116 0.62 -12.08 7.33
CA ARG A 116 -0.41 -11.02 7.41
C ARG A 116 -1.63 -11.40 6.57
N THR A 117 -2.81 -11.17 7.10
CA THR A 117 -4.08 -11.42 6.42
C THR A 117 -4.33 -10.39 5.32
N TRP A 118 -5.14 -10.75 4.33
CA TRP A 118 -5.51 -9.81 3.26
C TRP A 118 -6.21 -8.55 3.81
N ASP A 119 -7.11 -8.69 4.78
CA ASP A 119 -7.85 -7.55 5.33
C ASP A 119 -6.94 -6.53 6.03
N GLU A 120 -5.81 -6.98 6.59
CA GLU A 120 -4.80 -6.09 7.18
C GLU A 120 -4.00 -5.33 6.12
N VAL A 121 -3.79 -5.93 4.94
CA VAL A 121 -2.84 -5.39 3.95
C VAL A 121 -3.48 -4.82 2.70
N LYS A 122 -4.75 -5.15 2.41
CA LYS A 122 -5.48 -4.79 1.18
C LYS A 122 -5.30 -3.32 0.86
N SER A 123 -5.48 -2.49 1.86
CA SER A 123 -5.30 -1.04 1.80
C SER A 123 -3.90 -0.64 1.30
N SER A 124 -2.84 -1.15 1.91
CA SER A 124 -1.45 -0.89 1.48
C SER A 124 -1.14 -1.47 0.10
N VAL A 125 -1.66 -2.65 -0.22
CA VAL A 125 -1.52 -3.27 -1.55
C VAL A 125 -2.17 -2.37 -2.62
N GLN A 126 -3.40 -1.93 -2.39
CA GLN A 126 -4.13 -1.07 -3.32
C GLN A 126 -3.42 0.27 -3.53
N HIS A 127 -2.80 0.84 -2.49
CA HIS A 127 -2.02 2.07 -2.61
C HIS A 127 -0.77 1.90 -3.47
N GLY A 128 0.00 0.83 -3.22
CA GLY A 128 1.16 0.51 -4.06
C GLY A 128 0.75 0.38 -5.53
N TRP A 129 -0.37 -0.30 -5.79
CA TRP A 129 -0.91 -0.48 -7.14
C TRP A 129 -1.28 0.85 -7.80
N ARG A 130 -2.03 1.73 -7.10
CA ARG A 130 -2.41 3.04 -7.62
C ARG A 130 -1.22 3.95 -7.85
N SER A 131 -0.25 3.96 -6.94
CA SER A 131 0.96 4.77 -7.05
C SER A 131 1.77 4.40 -8.30
N ALA A 132 1.92 3.11 -8.60
CA ALA A 132 2.53 2.64 -9.83
C ALA A 132 1.76 3.11 -11.07
N LYS A 133 0.42 3.00 -11.08
CA LYS A 133 -0.41 3.45 -12.21
C LYS A 133 -0.37 4.97 -12.41
N SER A 134 -0.32 5.75 -11.33
CA SER A 134 -0.17 7.20 -11.39
C SER A 134 1.21 7.59 -11.93
N SER A 135 2.27 6.93 -11.47
CA SER A 135 3.65 7.17 -11.94
C SER A 135 3.81 6.93 -13.45
N VAL A 136 3.12 5.91 -13.98
CA VAL A 136 3.09 5.64 -15.42
C VAL A 136 2.33 6.73 -16.18
N LYS A 137 1.16 7.15 -15.69
CA LYS A 137 0.34 8.21 -16.34
C LYS A 137 1.05 9.56 -16.38
N SER A 138 1.84 9.91 -15.36
CA SER A 138 2.60 11.17 -15.32
C SER A 138 3.86 11.18 -16.20
N SER A 139 4.23 10.05 -16.79
CA SER A 139 5.42 9.92 -17.66
C SER A 139 5.10 9.94 -19.16
N VAL A 140 3.85 10.28 -19.54
CA VAL A 140 3.34 10.41 -20.92
C VAL A 140 2.96 11.86 -21.22
#